data_AF-A0A0E3M908-F1
#
_entry.id   AF-A0A0E3M908-F1
#
_cell.length_a   1.000
_cell.length_b   1.000
_cell.length_c   1.000
_cell.angle_alpha   90.00
_cell.angle_beta   90.00
_cell.angle_gamma   90.00
#
_symmetry.space_group_name_H-M   'P 1'
#
loop_
_entity.id
_entity.type
_entity.pdbx_description
1 polymer ?
#
loop_
_entity_poly.entity_id
_entity_poly.type
_entity_poly.pdbx_seq_one_letter_code
_entity_poly.pdbx_strand_id
1 'polypeptide(L)'
;MTKNRIRKIIVTVIFLPLFLAMSSSLVRADEGRQLHRISGMDRYETAYSVAIRNWTTSENVVLVSGEGYADTVNASVLAKKLDAPIILTTQDILSSNTQMALNILRTKNIYIIGGNASVSQGIRDKLKAKYNLIELGGDTRYETNLKVANELIKLGTSAEDILVVGGEGFSDALSIAPIAAIKGKILLLVNNNSVSIQPIIDFVKNNNSKVTVVGTKNVISDDIFKVLGGTTRIDGGANRFDTNLKILDTFKSELNFNKIYISSATPSEPDNMYADALVAAALAGKYSSPLVLVDKEPSSDLRDSNATDNAINYIENNAIPTSELLLIGGESVISQTTEDEIYKYIIPRAY
;
A
#
# COMPACT_ATOMS: atom_id res chain seq x y z
N MET A 1 -98.36 28.40 -17.46
CA MET A 1 -97.73 27.39 -18.35
C MET A 1 -96.60 28.06 -19.13
N THR A 2 -95.34 27.83 -18.75
CA THR A 2 -94.22 27.65 -19.72
C THR A 2 -92.96 27.22 -18.97
N LYS A 3 -92.44 26.07 -19.38
CA LYS A 3 -91.19 25.45 -18.92
C LYS A 3 -89.99 26.28 -19.40
N ASN A 4 -89.11 26.74 -18.50
CA ASN A 4 -87.76 27.13 -18.90
C ASN A 4 -86.82 25.94 -18.78
N ARG A 5 -86.41 25.45 -19.96
CA ARG A 5 -85.40 24.41 -20.15
C ARG A 5 -84.00 24.98 -19.96
N ILE A 6 -83.17 24.15 -19.35
CA ILE A 6 -81.74 24.26 -19.09
C ILE A 6 -80.93 24.39 -20.40
N ARG A 7 -79.87 25.21 -20.39
CA ARG A 7 -78.63 24.89 -21.11
C ARG A 7 -77.43 25.12 -20.16
N LYS A 8 -76.99 24.04 -19.51
CA LYS A 8 -75.68 23.98 -18.85
C LYS A 8 -74.65 23.72 -19.95
N ILE A 9 -73.71 24.64 -20.11
CA ILE A 9 -72.54 24.47 -20.99
C ILE A 9 -71.60 23.51 -20.27
N ILE A 10 -71.35 22.34 -20.85
CA ILE A 10 -70.30 21.42 -20.43
C ILE A 10 -69.02 21.89 -21.14
N VAL A 11 -68.08 22.45 -20.38
CA VAL A 11 -66.71 22.69 -20.86
C VAL A 11 -65.91 21.41 -20.61
N THR A 12 -65.66 20.65 -21.67
CA THR A 12 -64.79 19.47 -21.62
C THR A 12 -63.34 19.94 -21.62
N VAL A 13 -62.68 19.92 -20.45
CA VAL A 13 -61.24 20.13 -20.34
C VAL A 13 -60.55 18.85 -20.80
N ILE A 14 -59.92 18.89 -21.98
CA ILE A 14 -59.08 17.80 -22.48
C ILE A 14 -57.76 17.87 -21.72
N PHE A 15 -57.57 16.96 -20.75
CA PHE A 15 -56.28 16.72 -20.13
C PHE A 15 -55.40 15.96 -21.12
N LEU A 16 -54.51 16.68 -21.81
CA LEU A 16 -53.47 16.08 -22.63
C LEU A 16 -52.34 15.62 -21.68
N PRO A 17 -52.06 14.32 -21.52
CA PRO A 17 -50.92 13.89 -20.72
C PRO A 17 -49.67 14.29 -21.48
N LEU A 18 -48.96 15.28 -20.96
CA LEU A 18 -47.63 15.65 -21.43
C LEU A 18 -46.68 14.52 -21.02
N PHE A 19 -46.57 13.49 -21.85
CA PHE A 19 -45.54 12.47 -21.74
C PHE A 19 -44.20 13.16 -22.04
N LEU A 20 -43.53 13.69 -21.00
CA LEU A 20 -42.11 13.97 -21.08
C LEU A 20 -41.40 12.63 -21.29
N ALA A 21 -41.07 12.34 -22.55
CA ALA A 21 -40.08 11.33 -22.86
C ALA A 21 -38.75 11.81 -22.26
N MET A 22 -38.49 11.44 -21.01
CA MET A 22 -37.12 11.38 -20.52
C MET A 22 -36.44 10.32 -21.37
N SER A 23 -35.69 10.78 -22.38
CA SER A 23 -34.67 9.95 -22.99
C SER A 23 -33.77 9.52 -21.85
N SER A 24 -33.95 8.29 -21.36
CA SER A 24 -32.92 7.61 -20.62
C SER A 24 -31.76 7.47 -21.60
N SER A 25 -30.87 8.45 -21.59
CA SER A 25 -29.50 8.17 -22.02
C SER A 25 -29.10 6.98 -21.16
N LEU A 26 -28.96 5.81 -21.79
CA LEU A 26 -28.13 4.74 -21.26
C LEU A 26 -26.80 5.44 -20.92
N VAL A 27 -26.60 5.77 -19.64
CA VAL A 27 -25.28 6.05 -19.14
C VAL A 27 -24.57 4.73 -19.35
N ARG A 28 -23.85 4.62 -20.47
CA ARG A 28 -22.86 3.57 -20.64
C ARG A 28 -21.90 3.85 -19.48
N ALA A 29 -21.94 3.01 -18.45
CA ALA A 29 -20.84 2.95 -17.51
C ALA A 29 -19.60 2.80 -18.39
N ASP A 30 -18.67 3.73 -18.24
CA ASP A 30 -17.46 3.73 -19.03
C ASP A 30 -16.73 2.40 -18.73
N GLU A 31 -16.77 1.46 -19.68
CA GLU A 31 -16.11 0.15 -19.58
C GLU A 31 -14.58 0.28 -19.75
N GLY A 32 -14.05 1.49 -19.58
CA GLY A 32 -12.63 1.80 -19.59
C GLY A 32 -11.98 1.69 -18.21
N ARG A 33 -10.64 1.79 -18.24
CA ARG A 33 -9.81 1.85 -17.05
C ARG A 33 -10.28 3.01 -16.16
N GLN A 34 -10.34 2.78 -14.85
CA GLN A 34 -10.76 3.79 -13.88
C GLN A 34 -9.55 4.32 -13.12
N LEU A 35 -9.53 5.63 -12.84
CA LEU A 35 -8.51 6.26 -12.01
C LEU A 35 -9.15 6.83 -10.74
N HIS A 36 -8.63 6.42 -9.58
CA HIS A 36 -9.11 6.88 -8.29
C HIS A 36 -7.94 7.27 -7.39
N ARG A 37 -8.05 8.44 -6.76
CA ARG A 37 -7.17 8.84 -5.67
C ARG A 37 -7.79 8.46 -4.31
N ILE A 38 -6.96 7.93 -3.43
CA ILE A 38 -7.24 7.73 -2.01
C ILE A 38 -6.18 8.50 -1.22
N SER A 39 -6.62 9.55 -0.54
CA SER A 39 -5.74 10.43 0.23
C SER A 39 -6.49 11.08 1.39
N GLY A 40 -5.75 11.67 2.31
CA GLY A 40 -6.26 12.63 3.28
C GLY A 40 -5.32 13.85 3.40
N MET A 41 -5.54 14.70 4.40
CA MET A 41 -4.72 15.88 4.67
C MET A 41 -3.29 15.50 5.07
N ASP A 42 -3.10 14.32 5.64
CA ASP A 42 -1.80 13.78 6.03
C ASP A 42 -1.75 12.24 5.86
N ARG A 43 -0.59 11.65 6.17
CA ARG A 43 -0.38 10.20 6.08
C ARG A 43 -1.32 9.38 6.98
N TYR A 44 -1.74 9.94 8.12
CA TYR A 44 -2.60 9.25 9.07
C TYR A 44 -4.03 9.18 8.53
N GLU A 45 -4.50 10.26 7.93
CA GLU A 45 -5.79 10.30 7.24
C GLU A 45 -5.78 9.47 5.96
N THR A 46 -4.71 9.49 5.16
CA THR A 46 -4.58 8.59 4.00
C THR A 46 -4.68 7.12 4.43
N ALA A 47 -3.95 6.71 5.48
CA ALA A 47 -4.02 5.35 6.02
C ALA A 47 -5.43 4.99 6.53
N TYR A 48 -6.10 5.92 7.20
CA TYR A 48 -7.50 5.77 7.61
C TYR A 48 -8.42 5.57 6.40
N SER A 49 -8.37 6.46 5.41
CA SER A 49 -9.20 6.40 4.20
C SER A 49 -8.99 5.10 3.43
N VAL A 50 -7.74 4.63 3.32
CA VAL A 50 -7.42 3.32 2.74
C VAL A 50 -8.08 2.20 3.54
N ALA A 51 -7.94 2.20 4.86
CA ALA A 51 -8.48 1.15 5.72
C ALA A 51 -10.00 1.06 5.61
N ILE A 52 -10.72 2.17 5.76
CA ILE A 52 -12.19 2.15 5.74
C ILE A 52 -12.78 1.90 4.35
N ARG A 53 -12.06 2.21 3.27
CA ARG A 53 -12.49 1.90 1.90
C ARG A 53 -12.38 0.41 1.59
N ASN A 54 -11.40 -0.29 2.16
CA ASN A 54 -11.06 -1.66 1.81
C ASN A 54 -11.52 -2.70 2.85
N TRP A 55 -11.88 -2.27 4.06
CA TRP A 55 -12.40 -3.14 5.11
C TRP A 55 -13.66 -2.54 5.73
N THR A 56 -14.76 -3.29 5.70
CA THR A 56 -15.98 -2.95 6.45
C THR A 56 -15.82 -3.28 7.94
N THR A 57 -15.06 -4.33 8.25
CA THR A 57 -14.67 -4.77 9.59
C THR A 57 -13.30 -5.43 9.51
N SER A 58 -12.51 -5.39 10.58
CA SER A 58 -11.27 -6.14 10.73
C SER A 58 -10.99 -6.40 12.20
N GLU A 59 -10.95 -7.67 12.62
CA GLU A 59 -10.62 -8.01 14.01
C GLU A 59 -9.16 -7.69 14.35
N ASN A 60 -8.29 -7.73 13.35
CA ASN A 60 -6.86 -7.44 13.47
C ASN A 60 -6.54 -6.10 12.80
N VAL A 61 -5.65 -5.33 13.41
CA VAL A 61 -5.05 -4.14 12.80
C VAL A 61 -3.54 -4.19 13.02
N VAL A 62 -2.77 -3.84 11.98
CA VAL A 62 -1.34 -3.60 12.10
C VAL A 62 -1.13 -2.11 12.31
N LEU A 63 -0.65 -1.73 13.50
CA LEU A 63 -0.39 -0.35 13.88
C LEU A 63 1.11 -0.06 13.75
N VAL A 64 1.44 0.97 12.97
CA VAL A 64 2.81 1.37 12.67
C VAL A 64 3.00 2.86 12.98
N SER A 65 4.22 3.26 13.36
CA SER A 65 4.56 4.68 13.43
C SER A 65 4.58 5.31 12.04
N GLY A 66 3.89 6.43 11.86
CA GLY A 66 3.95 7.21 10.64
C GLY A 66 5.28 7.95 10.45
N GLU A 67 6.18 7.94 11.44
CA GLU A 67 7.36 8.82 11.50
C GLU A 67 8.68 8.10 11.17
N GLY A 68 8.64 6.77 10.97
CA GLY A 68 9.81 5.98 10.57
C GLY A 68 9.42 4.64 9.97
N TYR A 69 9.70 4.45 8.68
CA TYR A 69 9.33 3.25 7.92
C TYR A 69 10.22 2.02 8.18
N ALA A 70 11.45 2.25 8.65
CA ALA A 70 12.55 1.30 8.52
C ALA A 70 12.30 -0.07 9.16
N ASP A 71 11.47 -0.12 10.19
CA ASP A 71 11.24 -1.29 11.01
C ASP A 71 10.12 -2.18 10.47
N THR A 72 9.41 -1.72 9.42
CA THR A 72 8.05 -2.20 9.10
C THR A 72 7.93 -2.87 7.74
N VAL A 73 9.05 -3.25 7.12
CA VAL A 73 9.06 -3.89 5.79
C VAL A 73 8.26 -5.21 5.75
N ASN A 74 8.22 -5.95 6.87
CA ASN A 74 7.37 -7.14 7.03
C ASN A 74 5.89 -6.83 7.32
N ALA A 75 5.52 -5.56 7.55
CA ALA A 75 4.16 -5.19 7.91
C ALA A 75 3.17 -5.56 6.80
N SER A 76 3.54 -5.46 5.52
CA SER A 76 2.69 -5.88 4.40
C SER A 76 2.44 -7.40 4.41
N VAL A 77 3.46 -8.20 4.76
CA VAL A 77 3.34 -9.66 4.88
C VAL A 77 2.43 -10.02 6.05
N LEU A 78 2.62 -9.37 7.21
CA LEU A 78 1.78 -9.55 8.40
C LEU A 78 0.34 -9.12 8.14
N ALA A 79 0.13 -7.95 7.53
CA ALA A 79 -1.16 -7.42 7.15
C ALA A 79 -1.91 -8.39 6.22
N LYS A 80 -1.23 -8.92 5.19
CA LYS A 80 -1.78 -9.95 4.31
C LYS A 80 -2.16 -11.22 5.08
N LYS A 81 -1.27 -11.71 5.95
CA LYS A 81 -1.49 -12.94 6.73
C LYS A 81 -2.69 -12.84 7.66
N LEU A 82 -2.92 -11.66 8.23
CA LEU A 82 -4.01 -11.36 9.15
C LEU A 82 -5.31 -10.87 8.48
N ASP A 83 -5.27 -10.67 7.16
CA ASP A 83 -6.25 -9.91 6.39
C ASP A 83 -6.60 -8.54 7.02
N ALA A 84 -5.58 -7.81 7.47
CA ALA A 84 -5.71 -6.60 8.29
C ALA A 84 -5.26 -5.34 7.53
N PRO A 85 -5.85 -4.17 7.80
CA PRO A 85 -5.30 -2.90 7.35
C PRO A 85 -4.04 -2.52 8.14
N ILE A 86 -3.15 -1.77 7.49
CA ILE A 86 -2.10 -0.99 8.16
C ILE A 86 -2.68 0.38 8.49
N ILE A 87 -2.63 0.76 9.76
CA ILE A 87 -3.01 2.10 10.24
C ILE A 87 -1.78 2.74 10.89
N LEU A 88 -1.67 4.06 10.77
CA LEU A 88 -0.53 4.81 11.27
C LEU A 88 -0.88 5.58 12.56
N THR A 89 0.14 5.84 13.39
CA THR A 89 0.07 6.74 14.56
C THR A 89 1.36 7.56 14.67
N THR A 90 1.33 8.72 15.33
CA THR A 90 2.59 9.40 15.73
C THR A 90 3.18 8.70 16.95
N GLN A 91 4.40 9.06 17.34
CA GLN A 91 5.08 8.53 18.53
C GLN A 91 4.25 8.70 19.81
N ASP A 92 3.72 9.91 20.05
CA ASP A 92 3.13 10.27 21.36
C ASP A 92 1.62 10.54 21.32
N ILE A 93 1.04 10.66 20.12
CA ILE A 93 -0.38 10.97 19.94
C ILE A 93 -1.04 9.90 19.07
N LEU A 94 -1.99 9.19 19.66
CA LEU A 94 -2.91 8.33 18.91
C LEU A 94 -3.89 9.23 18.14
N SER A 95 -3.68 9.38 16.84
CA SER A 95 -4.48 10.28 16.00
C SER A 95 -5.97 9.98 16.10
N SER A 96 -6.82 11.00 15.95
CA SER A 96 -8.28 10.80 15.90
C SER A 96 -8.68 9.87 14.76
N ASN A 97 -8.00 9.94 13.62
CA ASN A 97 -8.18 9.05 12.48
C ASN A 97 -7.90 7.59 12.84
N THR A 98 -6.81 7.32 13.58
CA THR A 98 -6.50 5.98 14.10
C THR A 98 -7.61 5.47 15.02
N GLN A 99 -8.07 6.30 15.96
CA GLN A 99 -9.13 5.93 16.90
C GLN A 99 -10.45 5.64 16.17
N MET A 100 -10.81 6.47 15.19
CA MET A 100 -12.00 6.25 14.35
C MET A 100 -11.88 4.96 13.54
N ALA A 101 -10.72 4.71 12.93
CA ALA A 101 -10.46 3.48 12.18
C ALA A 101 -10.68 2.25 13.06
N LEU A 102 -10.04 2.21 14.24
CA LEU A 102 -10.13 1.08 15.17
C LEU A 102 -11.58 0.78 15.57
N ASN A 103 -12.38 1.82 15.78
CA ASN A 103 -13.79 1.71 16.14
C ASN A 103 -14.67 1.23 14.97
N ILE A 104 -14.55 1.87 13.79
CA ILE A 104 -15.33 1.50 12.58
C ILE A 104 -15.06 0.05 12.20
N LEU A 105 -13.78 -0.37 12.26
CA LEU A 105 -13.35 -1.72 11.93
C LEU A 105 -13.76 -2.76 12.99
N ARG A 106 -14.21 -2.34 14.19
CA ARG A 106 -14.52 -3.22 15.32
C ARG A 106 -13.32 -4.07 15.73
N THR A 107 -12.17 -3.42 15.83
CA THR A 107 -10.87 -4.05 16.10
C THR A 107 -10.86 -4.76 17.45
N LYS A 108 -10.21 -5.92 17.52
CA LYS A 108 -9.98 -6.68 18.77
C LYS A 108 -8.49 -6.79 19.08
N ASN A 109 -7.67 -7.09 18.07
CA ASN A 109 -6.23 -7.27 18.19
C ASN A 109 -5.49 -6.14 17.46
N ILE A 110 -4.49 -5.58 18.13
CA ILE A 110 -3.59 -4.59 17.55
C ILE A 110 -2.17 -5.14 17.58
N TYR A 111 -1.60 -5.34 16.39
CA TYR A 111 -0.20 -5.70 16.19
C TYR A 111 0.61 -4.42 16.04
N ILE A 112 1.29 -4.00 17.10
CA ILE A 112 2.09 -2.78 17.11
C ILE A 112 3.50 -3.12 16.65
N ILE A 113 3.93 -2.58 15.51
CA ILE A 113 5.30 -2.74 15.00
C ILE A 113 6.12 -1.51 15.38
N GLY A 114 7.29 -1.74 15.97
CA GLY A 114 8.20 -0.71 16.47
C GLY A 114 8.28 -0.70 17.99
N GLY A 115 9.39 -0.18 18.52
CA GLY A 115 9.64 -0.05 19.96
C GLY A 115 8.93 1.15 20.60
N ASN A 116 9.25 1.42 21.87
CA ASN A 116 8.69 2.56 22.61
C ASN A 116 9.10 3.92 22.05
N ALA A 117 10.22 3.98 21.31
CA ALA A 117 10.65 5.18 20.60
C ALA A 117 9.77 5.49 19.37
N SER A 118 9.06 4.50 18.81
CA SER A 118 8.20 4.69 17.63
C SER A 118 6.73 4.85 18.00
N VAL A 119 6.29 4.17 19.06
CA VAL A 119 4.95 4.25 19.63
C VAL A 119 5.11 4.20 21.14
N SER A 120 4.86 5.31 21.83
CA SER A 120 5.21 5.46 23.23
C SER A 120 4.42 4.53 24.16
N GLN A 121 4.98 4.29 25.34
CA GLN A 121 4.32 3.48 26.37
C GLN A 121 2.92 4.03 26.70
N GLY A 122 2.76 5.37 26.70
CA GLY A 122 1.46 6.00 26.95
C GLY A 122 0.39 5.66 25.90
N ILE A 123 0.75 5.53 24.62
CA ILE A 123 -0.18 5.04 23.59
C ILE A 123 -0.51 3.55 23.83
N ARG A 124 0.52 2.74 24.10
CA ARG A 124 0.35 1.30 24.34
C ARG A 124 -0.59 1.04 25.51
N ASP A 125 -0.41 1.73 26.64
CA ASP A 125 -1.26 1.57 27.82
C ASP A 125 -2.71 1.97 27.54
N LYS A 126 -2.93 3.06 26.79
CA LYS A 126 -4.28 3.47 26.33
C LYS A 126 -4.94 2.41 25.47
N LEU A 127 -4.19 1.77 24.58
CA LEU A 127 -4.69 0.72 23.69
C LEU A 127 -4.93 -0.61 24.44
N LYS A 128 -4.04 -1.00 25.38
CA LYS A 128 -4.18 -2.22 26.22
C LYS A 128 -5.45 -2.22 27.06
N ALA A 129 -5.93 -1.04 27.44
CA ALA A 129 -7.18 -0.91 28.19
C ALA A 129 -8.42 -1.35 27.39
N LYS A 130 -8.33 -1.48 26.06
CA LYS A 130 -9.48 -1.76 25.18
C LYS A 130 -9.27 -2.92 24.20
N TYR A 131 -8.02 -3.22 23.85
CA TYR A 131 -7.66 -4.18 22.80
C TYR A 131 -6.61 -5.17 23.31
N ASN A 132 -6.53 -6.33 22.65
CA ASN A 132 -5.41 -7.25 22.83
C ASN A 132 -4.21 -6.74 22.01
N LEU A 133 -3.09 -6.47 22.68
CA LEU A 133 -1.91 -5.90 22.03
C LEU A 133 -0.82 -6.95 21.83
N ILE A 134 -0.37 -7.09 20.59
CA ILE A 134 0.79 -7.88 20.19
C ILE A 134 1.90 -6.89 19.86
N GLU A 135 2.92 -6.82 20.72
CA GLU A 135 3.99 -5.83 20.61
C GLU A 135 5.22 -6.42 19.91
N LEU A 136 5.49 -5.92 18.71
CA LEU A 136 6.55 -6.38 17.82
C LEU A 136 7.58 -5.26 17.64
N GLY A 137 8.35 -4.97 18.69
CA GLY A 137 9.39 -3.94 18.68
C GLY A 137 10.68 -4.41 19.35
N GLY A 138 11.83 -4.20 18.72
CA GLY A 138 13.17 -4.43 19.26
C GLY A 138 13.96 -3.14 19.38
N ASP A 139 15.24 -3.25 19.77
CA ASP A 139 16.12 -2.08 19.96
C ASP A 139 16.61 -1.52 18.62
N THR A 140 16.59 -2.35 17.59
CA THR A 140 16.98 -2.01 16.23
C THR A 140 15.90 -2.39 15.22
N ARG A 141 15.95 -1.80 14.02
CA ARG A 141 15.06 -2.17 12.90
C ARG A 141 15.15 -3.65 12.53
N TYR A 142 16.34 -4.23 12.67
CA TYR A 142 16.62 -5.63 12.39
C TYR A 142 15.95 -6.55 13.41
N GLU A 143 16.03 -6.20 14.69
CA GLU A 143 15.33 -6.93 15.76
C GLU A 143 13.81 -6.77 15.67
N THR A 144 13.30 -5.56 15.41
CA THR A 144 11.87 -5.34 15.19
C THR A 144 11.37 -6.21 14.02
N ASN A 145 12.07 -6.15 12.89
CA ASN A 145 11.75 -6.95 11.71
C ASN A 145 11.77 -8.47 12.00
N LEU A 146 12.72 -8.94 12.81
CA LEU A 146 12.80 -10.34 13.25
C LEU A 146 11.66 -10.73 14.20
N LYS A 147 11.20 -9.83 15.08
CA LYS A 147 10.01 -10.08 15.91
C LYS A 147 8.75 -10.24 15.06
N VAL A 148 8.60 -9.44 14.00
CA VAL A 148 7.51 -9.63 13.03
C VAL A 148 7.64 -10.96 12.29
N ALA A 149 8.85 -11.35 11.88
CA ALA A 149 9.09 -12.65 11.24
C ALA A 149 8.73 -13.83 12.16
N ASN A 150 9.10 -13.78 13.44
CA ASN A 150 8.73 -14.80 14.40
C ASN A 150 7.22 -14.86 14.64
N GLU A 151 6.54 -13.71 14.64
CA GLU A 151 5.08 -13.68 14.72
C GLU A 151 4.43 -14.30 13.48
N LEU A 152 4.95 -14.04 12.27
CA LEU A 152 4.52 -14.72 11.05
C LEU A 152 4.66 -16.24 11.15
N ILE A 153 5.77 -16.75 11.72
CA ILE A 153 5.96 -18.20 11.96
C ILE A 153 4.90 -18.74 12.90
N LYS A 154 4.61 -18.04 14.02
CA LYS A 154 3.53 -18.46 14.94
C LYS A 154 2.17 -18.51 14.26
N LEU A 155 1.93 -17.60 13.30
CA LEU A 155 0.72 -17.58 12.46
C LEU A 155 0.76 -18.63 11.33
N GLY A 156 1.82 -19.44 11.23
CA GLY A 156 1.96 -20.54 10.29
C GLY A 156 2.57 -20.16 8.93
N THR A 157 3.33 -19.07 8.86
CA THR A 157 4.16 -18.76 7.68
C THR A 157 5.45 -19.58 7.75
N SER A 158 5.84 -20.21 6.62
CA SER A 158 7.08 -20.99 6.56
C SER A 158 8.32 -20.09 6.58
N ALA A 159 9.35 -20.55 7.28
CA ALA A 159 10.68 -19.95 7.28
C ALA A 159 11.66 -20.66 6.32
N GLU A 160 11.19 -21.64 5.54
CA GLU A 160 12.04 -22.43 4.63
C GLU A 160 12.53 -21.63 3.42
N ASP A 161 11.74 -20.67 2.92
CA ASP A 161 12.08 -19.85 1.75
C ASP A 161 11.79 -18.38 2.07
N ILE A 162 12.85 -17.59 2.24
CA ILE A 162 12.78 -16.22 2.71
C ILE A 162 13.41 -15.25 1.73
N LEU A 163 12.96 -14.01 1.79
CA LEU A 163 13.53 -12.88 1.08
C LEU A 163 14.33 -12.01 2.06
N VAL A 164 15.43 -11.43 1.57
CA VAL A 164 16.26 -10.51 2.34
C VAL A 164 16.49 -9.25 1.52
N VAL A 165 16.35 -8.07 2.15
CA VAL A 165 16.57 -6.75 1.55
C VAL A 165 17.44 -5.87 2.45
N GLY A 166 18.02 -4.83 1.83
CA GLY A 166 18.75 -3.81 2.56
C GLY A 166 17.83 -3.10 3.56
N GLY A 167 18.30 -2.95 4.80
CA GLY A 167 17.66 -2.16 5.84
C GLY A 167 17.90 -0.66 5.70
N GLU A 168 18.67 -0.23 4.69
CA GLU A 168 19.06 1.15 4.39
C GLU A 168 18.66 1.46 2.94
N GLY A 169 18.18 2.69 2.66
CA GLY A 169 17.84 3.12 1.29
C GLY A 169 16.58 2.49 0.66
N PHE A 170 15.65 2.00 1.50
CA PHE A 170 14.28 1.40 1.42
C PHE A 170 13.54 1.11 0.10
N SER A 171 14.08 1.51 -1.04
CA SER A 171 13.58 1.25 -2.38
C SER A 171 13.35 -0.22 -2.70
N ASP A 172 14.36 -1.05 -2.48
CA ASP A 172 14.28 -2.50 -2.68
C ASP A 172 13.19 -3.11 -1.76
N ALA A 173 13.14 -2.64 -0.52
CA ALA A 173 12.17 -3.09 0.49
C ALA A 173 10.72 -2.75 0.09
N LEU A 174 10.45 -1.50 -0.30
CA LEU A 174 9.12 -1.07 -0.76
C LEU A 174 8.67 -1.84 -2.00
N SER A 175 9.61 -2.11 -2.91
CA SER A 175 9.32 -2.79 -4.17
C SER A 175 9.03 -4.28 -4.00
N ILE A 176 9.75 -4.97 -3.12
CA ILE A 176 9.55 -6.42 -2.92
C ILE A 176 8.49 -6.74 -1.86
N ALA A 177 8.15 -5.83 -0.95
CA ALA A 177 7.18 -6.11 0.13
C ALA A 177 5.81 -6.63 -0.36
N PRO A 178 5.19 -6.07 -1.44
CA PRO A 178 3.99 -6.65 -2.02
C PRO A 178 4.19 -8.08 -2.51
N ILE A 179 5.31 -8.36 -3.20
CA ILE A 179 5.64 -9.70 -3.69
C ILE A 179 5.84 -10.68 -2.54
N ALA A 180 6.55 -10.28 -1.49
CA ALA A 180 6.72 -11.09 -0.28
C ALA A 180 5.36 -11.45 0.33
N ALA A 181 4.44 -10.48 0.42
CA ALA A 181 3.09 -10.70 0.91
C ALA A 181 2.29 -11.66 -0.01
N ILE A 182 2.35 -11.48 -1.33
CA ILE A 182 1.68 -12.35 -2.32
C ILE A 182 2.15 -13.79 -2.19
N LYS A 183 3.46 -13.99 -2.08
CA LYS A 183 4.07 -15.31 -2.00
C LYS A 183 4.04 -15.91 -0.59
N GLY A 184 3.55 -15.16 0.40
CA GLY A 184 3.56 -15.57 1.81
C GLY A 184 4.97 -15.83 2.34
N LYS A 185 5.97 -15.06 1.90
CA LYS A 185 7.37 -15.20 2.31
C LYS A 185 7.73 -14.20 3.39
N ILE A 186 8.53 -14.65 4.36
CA ILE A 186 9.17 -13.76 5.34
C ILE A 186 10.18 -12.86 4.59
N LEU A 187 10.17 -11.56 4.89
CA LEU A 187 11.05 -10.55 4.31
C LEU A 187 11.93 -9.90 5.38
N LEU A 188 13.20 -10.33 5.46
CA LEU A 188 14.13 -9.84 6.49
C LEU A 188 14.96 -8.66 6.03
N LEU A 189 15.28 -7.78 6.98
CA LEU A 189 16.20 -6.66 6.77
C LEU A 189 17.63 -7.04 7.15
N VAL A 190 18.60 -6.58 6.36
CA VAL A 190 20.04 -6.72 6.66
C VAL A 190 20.82 -5.46 6.28
N ASN A 191 22.06 -5.36 6.74
CA ASN A 191 23.03 -4.37 6.29
C ASN A 191 24.39 -5.05 6.06
N ASN A 192 25.39 -4.25 5.69
CA ASN A 192 26.76 -4.71 5.44
C ASN A 192 27.61 -4.90 6.70
N ASN A 193 27.00 -4.98 7.89
CA ASN A 193 27.67 -5.26 9.15
C ASN A 193 27.12 -6.55 9.77
N SER A 194 27.86 -7.65 9.57
CA SER A 194 27.49 -9.00 10.05
C SER A 194 27.23 -9.07 11.55
N VAL A 195 27.90 -8.25 12.37
CA VAL A 195 27.68 -8.21 13.82
C VAL A 195 26.28 -7.69 14.12
N SER A 196 25.87 -6.61 13.45
CA SER A 196 24.55 -5.99 13.70
C SER A 196 23.37 -6.83 13.18
N ILE A 197 23.61 -7.75 12.24
CA ILE A 197 22.60 -8.67 11.70
C ILE A 197 22.79 -10.10 12.19
N GLN A 198 23.61 -10.33 13.23
CA GLN A 198 23.82 -11.66 13.78
C GLN A 198 22.51 -12.40 14.12
N PRO A 199 21.47 -11.74 14.69
CA PRO A 199 20.20 -12.41 14.93
C PRO A 199 19.51 -12.92 13.64
N ILE A 200 19.71 -12.25 12.50
CA ILE A 200 19.16 -12.68 11.20
C ILE A 200 19.96 -13.88 10.68
N ILE A 201 21.29 -13.86 10.82
CA ILE A 201 22.16 -14.98 10.44
C ILE A 201 21.76 -16.24 11.24
N ASP A 202 21.52 -16.08 12.54
CA ASP A 202 21.11 -17.18 13.42
C ASP A 202 19.71 -17.69 13.06
N PHE A 203 18.78 -16.78 12.76
CA PHE A 203 17.45 -17.14 12.27
C PHE A 203 17.52 -18.00 11.01
N VAL A 204 18.31 -17.60 10.02
CA VAL A 204 18.50 -18.35 8.76
C VAL A 204 19.05 -19.75 9.03
N LYS A 205 20.08 -19.86 9.87
CA LYS A 205 20.70 -21.16 10.21
C LYS A 205 19.75 -22.06 10.97
N ASN A 206 19.06 -21.54 11.99
CA ASN A 206 18.17 -22.34 12.84
C ASN A 206 16.96 -22.89 12.10
N ASN A 207 16.50 -22.18 11.05
CA ASN A 207 15.38 -22.60 10.22
C ASN A 207 15.80 -23.30 8.92
N ASN A 208 17.12 -23.47 8.67
CA ASN A 208 17.66 -23.94 7.39
C ASN A 208 17.06 -23.19 6.17
N SER A 209 16.90 -21.88 6.30
CA SER A 209 16.20 -21.06 5.31
C SER A 209 16.97 -20.99 3.98
N LYS A 210 16.29 -21.21 2.87
CA LYS A 210 16.75 -20.81 1.54
C LYS A 210 16.59 -19.29 1.40
N VAL A 211 17.72 -18.61 1.25
CA VAL A 211 17.75 -17.14 1.18
C VAL A 211 17.81 -16.66 -0.27
N THR A 212 16.87 -15.79 -0.64
CA THR A 212 16.94 -14.96 -1.84
C THR A 212 17.21 -13.51 -1.42
N VAL A 213 18.33 -12.95 -1.87
CA VAL A 213 18.71 -11.56 -1.63
C VAL A 213 18.12 -10.68 -2.72
N VAL A 214 17.49 -9.57 -2.35
CA VAL A 214 16.93 -8.58 -3.26
C VAL A 214 17.65 -7.26 -3.04
N GLY A 215 18.25 -6.75 -4.11
CA GLY A 215 19.07 -5.55 -4.08
C GLY A 215 20.46 -5.75 -4.70
N THR A 216 21.04 -4.64 -5.13
CA THR A 216 22.35 -4.62 -5.77
C THR A 216 23.47 -5.01 -4.82
N LYS A 217 24.66 -5.30 -5.37
CA LYS A 217 25.86 -5.55 -4.58
C LYS A 217 26.31 -4.35 -3.74
N ASN A 218 25.90 -3.14 -4.12
CA ASN A 218 26.19 -1.92 -3.37
C ASN A 218 25.31 -1.81 -2.11
N VAL A 219 24.08 -2.34 -2.17
CA VAL A 219 23.14 -2.35 -1.04
C VAL A 219 23.46 -3.53 -0.11
N ILE A 220 23.59 -4.73 -0.66
CA ILE A 220 23.98 -5.94 0.09
C ILE A 220 25.22 -6.55 -0.57
N SER A 221 26.35 -6.49 0.11
CA SER A 221 27.64 -6.96 -0.38
C SER A 221 27.65 -8.47 -0.65
N ASP A 222 28.60 -8.92 -1.47
CA ASP A 222 28.82 -10.34 -1.71
C ASP A 222 29.24 -11.09 -0.43
N ASP A 223 29.81 -10.40 0.55
CA ASP A 223 30.17 -11.00 1.83
C ASP A 223 28.94 -11.30 2.68
N ILE A 224 28.00 -10.35 2.79
CA ILE A 224 26.72 -10.60 3.48
C ILE A 224 25.90 -11.67 2.76
N PHE A 225 25.88 -11.63 1.42
CA PHE A 225 25.23 -12.67 0.63
C PHE A 225 25.76 -14.06 0.99
N LYS A 226 27.08 -14.24 1.08
CA LYS A 226 27.71 -15.52 1.47
C LYS A 226 27.43 -15.88 2.91
N VAL A 227 27.53 -14.93 3.85
CA VAL A 227 27.29 -15.15 5.28
C VAL A 227 25.86 -15.63 5.56
N LEU A 228 24.89 -15.13 4.80
CA LEU A 228 23.49 -15.57 4.86
C LEU A 228 23.23 -16.89 4.12
N GLY A 229 24.22 -17.47 3.43
CA GLY A 229 23.98 -18.63 2.57
C GLY A 229 23.06 -18.31 1.39
N GLY A 230 23.14 -17.08 0.86
CA GLY A 230 22.34 -16.61 -0.27
C GLY A 230 22.42 -17.57 -1.46
N THR A 231 21.26 -17.98 -1.97
CA THR A 231 21.15 -18.92 -3.10
C THR A 231 20.80 -18.22 -4.40
N THR A 232 20.16 -17.06 -4.33
CA THR A 232 19.71 -16.28 -5.48
C THR A 232 19.81 -14.80 -5.14
N ARG A 233 20.20 -13.99 -6.12
CA ARG A 233 20.12 -12.53 -6.03
C ARG A 233 19.18 -12.01 -7.11
N ILE A 234 18.20 -11.20 -6.72
CA ILE A 234 17.40 -10.39 -7.62
C ILE A 234 18.03 -9.00 -7.59
N ASP A 235 18.69 -8.62 -8.68
CA ASP A 235 19.40 -7.36 -8.75
C ASP A 235 18.43 -6.19 -8.93
N GLY A 236 18.81 -5.03 -8.37
CA GLY A 236 18.05 -3.80 -8.45
C GLY A 236 18.31 -3.00 -9.72
N GLY A 237 17.75 -1.80 -9.75
CA GLY A 237 17.94 -0.83 -10.80
C GLY A 237 19.02 0.20 -10.55
N ALA A 238 19.18 1.12 -11.49
CA ALA A 238 20.03 2.29 -11.35
C ALA A 238 19.57 3.21 -10.19
N ASN A 239 18.29 3.14 -9.85
CA ASN A 239 17.66 3.87 -8.75
C ASN A 239 16.43 3.10 -8.26
N ARG A 240 15.74 3.68 -7.27
CA ARG A 240 14.58 3.09 -6.60
C ARG A 240 13.39 2.77 -7.51
N PHE A 241 13.20 3.58 -8.55
CA PHE A 241 12.08 3.43 -9.48
C PHE A 241 12.41 2.36 -10.53
N ASP A 242 13.64 2.33 -11.04
CA ASP A 242 14.10 1.23 -11.90
C ASP A 242 14.11 -0.12 -11.15
N THR A 243 14.54 -0.15 -9.88
CA THR A 243 14.38 -1.33 -9.01
C THR A 243 12.92 -1.78 -8.96
N ASN A 244 11.98 -0.85 -8.75
CA ASN A 244 10.57 -1.17 -8.64
C ASN A 244 10.05 -1.86 -9.89
N LEU A 245 10.28 -1.26 -11.07
CA LEU A 245 9.83 -1.82 -12.34
C LEU A 245 10.47 -3.18 -12.64
N LYS A 246 11.78 -3.34 -12.39
CA LYS A 246 12.48 -4.63 -12.56
C LYS A 246 11.93 -5.74 -11.67
N ILE A 247 11.60 -5.42 -10.42
CA ILE A 247 10.98 -6.39 -9.51
C ILE A 247 9.58 -6.76 -10.03
N LEU A 248 8.77 -5.77 -10.43
CA LEU A 248 7.44 -6.04 -10.96
C LEU A 248 7.50 -6.92 -12.23
N ASP A 249 8.44 -6.65 -13.15
CA ASP A 249 8.65 -7.47 -14.34
C ASP A 249 9.12 -8.89 -13.99
N THR A 250 10.05 -9.03 -13.04
CA THR A 250 10.55 -10.33 -12.57
C THR A 250 9.42 -11.21 -12.03
N PHE A 251 8.44 -10.60 -11.36
CA PHE A 251 7.30 -11.30 -10.75
C PHE A 251 5.98 -11.11 -11.51
N LYS A 252 6.02 -10.69 -12.77
CA LYS A 252 4.82 -10.32 -13.54
C LYS A 252 3.75 -11.41 -13.60
N SER A 253 4.16 -12.69 -13.64
CA SER A 253 3.24 -13.83 -13.63
C SER A 253 2.49 -14.03 -12.31
N GLU A 254 2.95 -13.42 -11.23
CA GLU A 254 2.34 -13.47 -9.89
C GLU A 254 1.38 -12.27 -9.67
N LEU A 255 1.35 -11.32 -10.62
CA LEU A 255 0.63 -10.06 -10.49
C LEU A 255 -0.71 -10.09 -11.23
N ASN A 256 -1.74 -9.57 -10.56
CA ASN A 256 -3.07 -9.32 -11.05
C ASN A 256 -3.24 -7.83 -11.34
N PHE A 257 -3.37 -7.51 -12.62
CA PHE A 257 -3.51 -6.14 -13.13
C PHE A 257 -4.95 -5.60 -13.09
N ASN A 258 -5.92 -6.31 -12.48
CA ASN A 258 -7.26 -5.77 -12.23
C ASN A 258 -7.21 -4.50 -11.37
N LYS A 259 -6.26 -4.44 -10.43
CA LYS A 259 -5.94 -3.23 -9.67
C LYS A 259 -4.47 -2.91 -9.84
N ILE A 260 -4.13 -1.63 -9.94
CA ILE A 260 -2.75 -1.15 -9.99
C ILE A 260 -2.62 -0.05 -8.94
N TYR A 261 -1.79 -0.29 -7.93
CA TYR A 261 -1.52 0.69 -6.89
C TYR A 261 -0.37 1.58 -7.29
N ILE A 262 -0.52 2.88 -7.09
CA ILE A 262 0.47 3.90 -7.46
C ILE A 262 0.74 4.74 -6.22
N SER A 263 2.00 4.85 -5.82
CA SER A 263 2.40 5.67 -4.68
C SER A 263 3.71 6.39 -4.94
N SER A 264 3.90 7.55 -4.31
CA SER A 264 5.18 8.24 -4.33
C SER A 264 6.22 7.49 -3.51
N ALA A 265 7.44 7.38 -4.04
CA ALA A 265 8.64 6.97 -3.30
C ALA A 265 9.78 8.00 -3.41
N THR A 266 9.41 9.24 -3.66
CA THR A 266 10.27 10.41 -3.74
C THR A 266 11.24 10.51 -2.55
N PRO A 267 12.56 10.64 -2.76
CA PRO A 267 13.51 10.87 -1.68
C PRO A 267 13.09 12.01 -0.73
N SER A 268 13.08 11.72 0.56
CA SER A 268 12.81 12.65 1.66
C SER A 268 14.01 12.75 2.61
N GLU A 269 14.04 13.77 3.48
CA GLU A 269 15.01 13.86 4.57
C GLU A 269 14.28 13.87 5.93
N PRO A 270 14.47 12.84 6.78
CA PRO A 270 15.20 11.61 6.50
C PRO A 270 14.54 10.73 5.42
N ASP A 271 15.34 9.89 4.73
CA ASP A 271 14.91 9.01 3.63
C ASP A 271 14.10 7.81 4.16
N ASN A 272 13.01 8.05 4.87
CA ASN A 272 12.18 7.01 5.49
C ASN A 272 10.69 7.40 5.61
N MET A 273 10.22 8.42 4.89
CA MET A 273 8.87 8.99 5.03
C MET A 273 7.87 8.43 3.99
N TYR A 274 7.95 7.13 3.69
CA TYR A 274 7.17 6.44 2.65
C TYR A 274 5.84 5.85 3.13
N ALA A 275 5.15 6.59 3.99
CA ALA A 275 3.96 6.12 4.68
C ALA A 275 2.83 5.67 3.72
N ASP A 276 2.58 6.44 2.66
CA ASP A 276 1.55 6.10 1.67
C ASP A 276 1.93 4.84 0.88
N ALA A 277 3.22 4.67 0.54
CA ALA A 277 3.72 3.49 -0.17
C ALA A 277 3.67 2.24 0.71
N LEU A 278 3.90 2.35 2.02
CA LEU A 278 3.72 1.25 2.97
C LEU A 278 2.26 0.77 2.98
N VAL A 279 1.32 1.71 3.10
CA VAL A 279 -0.11 1.42 3.12
C VAL A 279 -0.54 0.81 1.79
N ALA A 280 -0.04 1.36 0.66
CA ALA A 280 -0.27 0.81 -0.67
C ALA A 280 0.30 -0.60 -0.82
N ALA A 281 1.46 -0.89 -0.24
CA ALA A 281 2.10 -2.20 -0.32
C ALA A 281 1.26 -3.30 0.36
N ALA A 282 0.58 -2.98 1.46
CA ALA A 282 -0.36 -3.91 2.08
C ALA A 282 -1.58 -4.21 1.19
N LEU A 283 -2.13 -3.20 0.51
CA LEU A 283 -3.21 -3.42 -0.46
C LEU A 283 -2.74 -4.22 -1.67
N ALA A 284 -1.58 -3.87 -2.23
CA ALA A 284 -0.96 -4.58 -3.34
C ALA A 284 -0.75 -6.06 -2.98
N GLY A 285 -0.23 -6.36 -1.80
CA GLY A 285 -0.14 -7.72 -1.25
C GLY A 285 -1.51 -8.41 -1.11
N LYS A 286 -2.53 -7.70 -0.57
CA LYS A 286 -3.90 -8.23 -0.40
C LYS A 286 -4.52 -8.67 -1.71
N TYR A 287 -4.41 -7.86 -2.76
CA TYR A 287 -5.07 -8.11 -4.04
C TYR A 287 -4.18 -8.78 -5.09
N SER A 288 -2.95 -9.11 -4.72
CA SER A 288 -1.92 -9.60 -5.64
C SER A 288 -1.64 -8.66 -6.79
N SER A 289 -1.67 -7.37 -6.52
CA SER A 289 -1.57 -6.30 -7.51
C SER A 289 -0.18 -5.67 -7.51
N PRO A 290 0.26 -5.08 -8.64
CA PRO A 290 1.47 -4.26 -8.66
C PRO A 290 1.32 -3.03 -7.75
N LEU A 291 2.41 -2.68 -7.06
CA LEU A 291 2.65 -1.34 -6.53
C LEU A 291 3.72 -0.66 -7.38
N VAL A 292 3.29 0.27 -8.22
CA VAL A 292 4.15 1.08 -9.08
C VAL A 292 4.56 2.33 -8.31
N LEU A 293 5.86 2.58 -8.20
CA LEU A 293 6.40 3.75 -7.51
C LEU A 293 6.68 4.89 -8.50
N VAL A 294 6.20 6.08 -8.16
CA VAL A 294 6.44 7.32 -8.92
C VAL A 294 7.33 8.28 -8.13
N ASP A 295 8.07 9.12 -8.84
CA ASP A 295 8.79 10.25 -8.24
C ASP A 295 7.90 11.49 -8.24
N LYS A 296 8.23 12.48 -7.43
CA LYS A 296 7.61 13.80 -7.51
C LYS A 296 8.36 14.62 -8.55
N GLU A 297 7.62 15.06 -9.56
CA GLU A 297 8.10 15.92 -10.65
C GLU A 297 9.08 16.99 -10.15
N PRO A 298 10.25 17.14 -10.80
CA PRO A 298 11.30 18.01 -10.30
C PRO A 298 10.85 19.47 -10.30
N SER A 299 10.95 20.14 -9.14
CA SER A 299 10.86 21.61 -9.10
C SER A 299 12.19 22.28 -9.45
N SER A 300 13.32 21.58 -9.30
CA SER A 300 14.67 21.92 -9.75
C SER A 300 15.65 21.09 -8.91
N ASP A 301 16.63 20.48 -9.58
CA ASP A 301 17.83 19.86 -9.02
C ASP A 301 17.63 18.60 -8.16
N LEU A 302 18.13 17.46 -8.69
CA LEU A 302 18.44 16.19 -8.00
C LEU A 302 17.40 15.04 -7.97
N ARG A 303 16.53 14.90 -8.98
CA ARG A 303 15.66 13.71 -9.15
C ARG A 303 15.78 13.08 -10.53
N ASP A 304 15.55 11.77 -10.61
CA ASP A 304 15.62 11.03 -11.87
C ASP A 304 14.46 11.47 -12.76
N SER A 305 14.76 12.31 -13.76
CA SER A 305 13.77 13.02 -14.57
C SER A 305 12.81 12.11 -15.32
N ASN A 306 13.12 10.82 -15.45
CA ASN A 306 12.33 9.88 -16.25
C ASN A 306 11.61 8.83 -15.37
N ALA A 307 11.71 8.90 -14.05
CA ALA A 307 11.13 7.90 -13.15
C ALA A 307 9.60 7.79 -13.30
N THR A 308 8.90 8.92 -13.25
CA THR A 308 7.44 8.98 -13.43
C THR A 308 7.03 8.49 -14.82
N ASP A 309 7.71 8.96 -15.87
CA ASP A 309 7.44 8.53 -17.25
C ASP A 309 7.58 7.01 -17.43
N ASN A 310 8.64 6.42 -16.88
CA ASN A 310 8.85 4.98 -16.93
C ASN A 310 7.75 4.22 -16.19
N ALA A 311 7.30 4.73 -15.04
CA ALA A 311 6.18 4.16 -14.31
C ALA A 311 4.87 4.24 -15.10
N ILE A 312 4.58 5.36 -15.75
CA ILE A 312 3.41 5.54 -16.63
C ILE A 312 3.46 4.55 -17.79
N ASN A 313 4.61 4.45 -18.47
CA ASN A 313 4.82 3.49 -19.56
C ASN A 313 4.63 2.04 -19.09
N TYR A 314 5.12 1.70 -17.90
CA TYR A 314 4.89 0.37 -17.31
C TYR A 314 3.40 0.12 -17.10
N ILE A 315 2.68 1.08 -16.54
CA ILE A 315 1.23 0.97 -16.32
C ILE A 315 0.50 0.79 -17.65
N GLU A 316 0.77 1.62 -18.66
CA GLU A 316 0.12 1.56 -19.97
C GLU A 316 0.29 0.19 -20.64
N ASN A 317 1.52 -0.35 -20.60
CA ASN A 317 1.87 -1.62 -21.23
C ASN A 317 1.28 -2.86 -20.53
N ASN A 318 0.86 -2.72 -19.26
CA ASN A 318 0.42 -3.86 -18.45
C ASN A 318 -1.04 -3.79 -17.99
N ALA A 319 -1.64 -2.61 -17.95
CA ALA A 319 -3.03 -2.43 -17.56
C ALA A 319 -3.96 -3.08 -18.58
N ILE A 320 -4.94 -3.84 -18.09
CA ILE A 320 -6.01 -4.43 -18.89
C ILE A 320 -7.14 -3.41 -19.09
N PRO A 321 -8.09 -3.62 -20.02
CA PRO A 321 -9.16 -2.66 -20.30
C PRO A 321 -10.01 -2.29 -19.07
N THR A 322 -10.13 -3.19 -18.09
CA THR A 322 -10.93 -3.01 -16.87
C THR A 322 -10.08 -2.72 -15.63
N SER A 323 -8.81 -2.33 -15.78
CA SER A 323 -7.95 -2.02 -14.63
C SER A 323 -8.50 -0.84 -13.83
N GLU A 324 -8.55 -0.97 -12.51
CA GLU A 324 -8.73 0.12 -11.56
C GLU A 324 -7.35 0.59 -11.08
N LEU A 325 -7.00 1.84 -11.37
CA LEU A 325 -5.76 2.47 -10.95
C LEU A 325 -6.01 3.29 -9.70
N LEU A 326 -5.19 3.07 -8.68
CA LEU A 326 -5.40 3.56 -7.32
C LEU A 326 -4.18 4.36 -6.88
N LEU A 327 -4.29 5.68 -6.95
CA LEU A 327 -3.29 6.61 -6.41
C LEU A 327 -3.44 6.67 -4.90
N ILE A 328 -2.40 6.32 -4.17
CA ILE A 328 -2.35 6.39 -2.72
C ILE A 328 -1.43 7.56 -2.34
N GLY A 329 -2.02 8.58 -1.72
CA GLY A 329 -1.32 9.80 -1.32
C GLY A 329 -1.90 11.08 -1.92
N GLY A 330 -1.70 12.20 -1.23
CA GLY A 330 -2.23 13.50 -1.62
C GLY A 330 -1.45 14.19 -2.75
N GLU A 331 -1.96 15.34 -3.20
CA GLU A 331 -1.34 16.15 -4.27
C GLU A 331 0.08 16.64 -3.96
N SER A 332 0.45 16.71 -2.67
CA SER A 332 1.79 17.13 -2.26
C SER A 332 2.89 16.12 -2.61
N VAL A 333 2.53 14.84 -2.79
CA VAL A 333 3.44 13.72 -3.08
C VAL A 333 3.21 13.10 -4.46
N ILE A 334 1.99 13.16 -5.00
CA ILE A 334 1.64 12.81 -6.38
C ILE A 334 0.79 13.96 -6.91
N SER A 335 1.39 14.86 -7.69
CA SER A 335 0.74 16.10 -8.15
C SER A 335 -0.50 15.83 -9.00
N GLN A 336 -1.39 16.81 -9.10
CA GLN A 336 -2.51 16.75 -10.05
C GLN A 336 -2.00 16.59 -11.49
N THR A 337 -0.90 17.25 -11.85
CA THR A 337 -0.26 17.10 -13.17
C THR A 337 0.11 15.64 -13.45
N THR A 338 0.75 14.97 -12.49
CA THR A 338 1.11 13.55 -12.61
C THR A 338 -0.14 12.66 -12.74
N GLU A 339 -1.20 12.96 -11.99
CA GLU A 339 -2.49 12.26 -12.12
C GLU A 339 -3.12 12.45 -13.50
N ASP A 340 -3.12 13.67 -14.02
CA ASP A 340 -3.65 14.00 -15.35
C ASP A 340 -2.84 13.33 -16.47
N GLU A 341 -1.52 13.21 -16.30
CA GLU A 341 -0.65 12.46 -17.21
C GLU A 341 -0.98 10.97 -17.19
N ILE A 342 -1.06 10.36 -16.00
CA ILE A 342 -1.50 8.97 -15.85
C ILE A 342 -2.86 8.78 -16.54
N TYR A 343 -3.83 9.66 -16.30
CA TYR A 343 -5.16 9.64 -16.91
C TYR A 343 -5.11 9.65 -18.44
N LYS A 344 -4.27 10.51 -19.03
CA LYS A 344 -4.12 10.68 -20.49
C LYS A 344 -3.61 9.43 -21.21
N TYR A 345 -2.74 8.64 -20.58
CA TYR A 345 -2.14 7.45 -21.22
C TYR A 345 -2.96 6.17 -21.02
N ILE A 346 -3.82 6.11 -20.01
CA ILE A 346 -4.51 4.87 -19.65
C ILE A 346 -5.98 4.82 -20.05
N ILE A 347 -6.65 5.95 -20.27
CA ILE A 347 -8.04 5.92 -20.74
C ILE A 347 -8.04 5.96 -22.26
N PRO A 348 -8.69 5.00 -22.94
CA PRO A 348 -8.76 5.00 -24.39
C PRO A 348 -9.37 6.32 -24.88
N ARG A 349 -8.67 7.02 -25.78
CA ARG A 349 -9.26 8.17 -26.47
C ARG A 349 -10.54 7.69 -27.15
N ALA A 350 -11.66 8.30 -26.79
CA ALA A 350 -12.88 8.14 -27.57
C ALA A 350 -12.58 8.60 -29.01
N TYR A 351 -12.53 7.65 -29.93
CA TYR A 351 -12.37 7.92 -31.36
C TYR A 351 -13.69 8.37 -31.98
#